data_AF-A0A949EDC0-F1
#
_entry.id   AF-A0A949EDC0-F1
#
_cell.length_a   1.000
_cell.length_b   1.000
_cell.length_c   1.000
_cell.angle_alpha   90.00
_cell.angle_beta   90.00
_cell.angle_gamma   90.00
#
_symmetry.space_group_name_H-M   'P 1'
#
loop_
_entity.id
_entity.type
_entity.pdbx_description
1 polymer ?
#
loop_
_entity_poly.entity_id
_entity_poly.type
_entity_poly.pdbx_seq_one_letter_code
_entity_poly.pdbx_strand_id
1 'polypeptide(L)'
;STDLSLSVEEIIEYYGARWKIESGFKELKRDIGSADTQTRNPHAVMNHLHFCMMASSLTWMYASQLAKAPNRRYAVTGRRHDAFSDVRRLVAKAALDNNYGILFLVPRKSVVNYPVDTLLRMAA
;
A
#
# COMPACT_ATOMS: atom_id res chain seq x y z
N SER A 1 12.95 11.82 -23.56
CA SER A 1 13.89 12.92 -23.80
C SER A 1 15.11 12.67 -22.94
N THR A 2 16.33 12.76 -23.49
CA THR A 2 17.57 12.56 -22.72
C THR A 2 18.03 13.93 -22.23
N ASP A 3 17.82 14.20 -20.95
CA ASP A 3 18.31 15.42 -20.32
C ASP A 3 19.81 15.28 -20.02
N LEU A 4 20.62 16.11 -20.65
CA LEU A 4 22.09 16.12 -20.50
C LEU A 4 22.56 16.94 -19.30
N SER A 5 21.65 17.63 -18.59
CA SER A 5 21.97 18.43 -17.40
C SER A 5 22.03 17.61 -16.11
N LEU A 6 21.59 16.35 -16.15
CA LEU A 6 21.56 15.47 -14.98
C LEU A 6 22.95 15.01 -14.56
N SER A 7 23.20 15.03 -13.25
CA SER A 7 24.35 14.40 -12.63
C SER A 7 24.29 12.88 -12.71
N VAL A 8 25.43 12.21 -12.52
CA VAL A 8 25.52 10.75 -12.51
C VAL A 8 24.66 10.16 -11.39
N GLU A 9 24.62 10.83 -10.24
CA GLU A 9 23.81 10.46 -9.08
C GLU A 9 22.31 10.49 -9.40
N GLU A 10 21.83 11.57 -10.01
CA GLU A 10 20.42 11.70 -10.43
C GLU A 10 20.03 10.65 -11.48
N ILE A 11 20.92 10.37 -12.43
CA ILE A 11 20.71 9.33 -13.44
C ILE A 11 20.51 7.97 -12.76
N ILE A 12 21.38 7.61 -11.80
CA ILE A 12 21.29 6.35 -11.05
C ILE A 12 20.00 6.31 -10.23
N GLU A 13 19.63 7.41 -9.57
CA GLU A 13 18.41 7.48 -8.77
C GLU A 13 17.14 7.29 -9.62
N TYR A 14 17.03 8.01 -10.74
CA TYR A 14 15.89 7.88 -11.66
C TYR A 14 15.80 6.47 -12.27
N TYR A 15 16.94 5.88 -12.65
CA TYR A 15 16.95 4.49 -13.12
C TYR A 15 16.52 3.51 -12.01
N GLY A 16 16.94 3.75 -10.77
CA GLY A 16 16.49 2.99 -9.60
C GLY A 16 14.98 3.11 -9.34
N ALA A 17 14.40 4.29 -9.57
CA ALA A 17 12.97 4.54 -9.42
C ALA A 17 12.12 3.75 -10.44
N ARG A 18 12.64 3.47 -11.65
CA ARG A 18 11.94 2.68 -12.67
C ARG A 18 11.55 1.29 -12.16
N TRP A 19 12.44 0.64 -11.42
CA TRP A 19 12.16 -0.67 -10.82
C TRP A 19 11.12 -0.61 -9.69
N LYS A 20 11.03 0.53 -8.98
CA LYS A 20 9.98 0.76 -7.96
C LYS A 20 8.57 0.75 -8.58
N ILE A 21 8.42 1.24 -9.80
CA ILE A 21 7.14 1.19 -10.53
C ILE A 21 6.76 -0.25 -10.87
N GLU A 22 7.69 -1.03 -11.43
CA GLU A 22 7.44 -2.43 -11.77
C GLU A 22 7.10 -3.28 -10.54
N SER A 23 7.84 -3.09 -9.45
CA SER A 23 7.55 -3.76 -8.18
C SER A 23 6.22 -3.32 -7.58
N GLY A 24 5.87 -2.02 -7.64
CA GLY A 24 4.57 -1.51 -7.20
C GLY A 24 3.39 -2.15 -7.97
N PHE A 25 3.50 -2.31 -9.29
CA PHE A 25 2.46 -3.01 -10.06
C PHE A 25 2.38 -4.50 -9.74
N LYS A 26 3.51 -5.15 -9.43
CA LYS A 26 3.52 -6.54 -8.98
C LYS A 26 2.78 -6.70 -7.66
N GLU A 27 3.02 -5.79 -6.71
CA GLU A 27 2.40 -5.78 -5.39
C GLU A 27 0.90 -5.48 -5.48
N LEU A 28 0.50 -4.46 -6.25
CA LEU A 28 -0.91 -4.12 -6.47
C LEU A 28 -1.72 -5.32 -7.00
N LYS A 29 -1.16 -6.04 -7.99
CA LYS A 29 -1.84 -7.17 -8.62
C LYS A 29 -1.84 -8.43 -7.76
N ARG A 30 -0.68 -8.82 -7.21
CA ARG A 30 -0.50 -10.12 -6.55
C ARG A 30 -0.69 -10.10 -5.04
N ASP A 31 -0.25 -9.03 -4.38
CA ASP A 31 -0.26 -8.96 -2.91
C ASP A 31 -1.55 -8.31 -2.41
N ILE A 32 -2.02 -7.27 -3.10
CA ILE A 32 -3.28 -6.57 -2.79
C ILE A 32 -4.49 -7.19 -3.50
N GLY A 33 -4.27 -7.89 -4.63
CA GLY A 33 -5.32 -8.63 -5.33
C GLY A 33 -6.17 -7.78 -6.27
N SER A 34 -5.62 -6.69 -6.84
CA SER A 34 -6.37 -5.87 -7.80
C SER A 34 -6.78 -6.63 -9.07
N ALA A 35 -6.09 -7.74 -9.37
CA ALA A 35 -6.36 -8.60 -10.52
C ALA A 35 -7.36 -9.73 -10.21
N ASP A 36 -7.75 -9.91 -8.95
CA ASP A 36 -8.53 -11.07 -8.49
C ASP A 36 -10.05 -10.81 -8.50
N THR A 37 -10.50 -9.65 -9.00
CA THR A 37 -11.93 -9.36 -9.14
C THR A 37 -12.59 -10.31 -10.14
N GLN A 38 -13.68 -10.94 -9.72
CA GLN A 38 -14.53 -11.78 -10.57
C GLN A 38 -15.82 -11.06 -10.99
N THR A 39 -15.92 -9.75 -10.74
CA THR A 39 -17.12 -8.98 -11.06
C THR A 39 -17.24 -8.79 -12.57
N ARG A 40 -18.48 -8.86 -13.09
CA ARG A 40 -18.79 -8.68 -14.51
C ARG A 40 -19.33 -7.29 -14.84
N ASN A 41 -19.55 -6.45 -13.82
CA ASN A 41 -20.01 -5.08 -13.96
C ASN A 41 -18.78 -4.15 -14.09
N PRO A 42 -18.65 -3.39 -15.20
CA PRO A 42 -17.52 -2.47 -15.40
C PRO A 42 -17.32 -1.47 -14.25
N HIS A 43 -18.39 -0.99 -13.63
CA HIS A 43 -18.30 -0.08 -12.49
C HIS A 43 -17.74 -0.78 -11.25
N ALA A 44 -18.16 -2.02 -10.96
CA ALA A 44 -17.64 -2.79 -9.84
C ALA A 44 -16.16 -3.15 -10.05
N VAL A 45 -15.76 -3.49 -11.28
CA VAL A 45 -14.35 -3.70 -11.63
C VAL A 45 -13.51 -2.45 -11.37
N MET A 46 -14.01 -1.29 -11.80
CA MET A 46 -13.32 -0.01 -11.62
C MET A 46 -13.22 0.37 -10.14
N ASN A 47 -14.30 0.20 -9.37
CA ASN A 47 -14.31 0.52 -7.96
C ASN A 47 -13.35 -0.38 -7.17
N HIS A 48 -13.29 -1.69 -7.48
CA HIS A 48 -12.32 -2.62 -6.88
C HIS A 48 -10.88 -2.15 -7.13
N LEU A 49 -10.56 -1.80 -8.38
CA LEU A 49 -9.22 -1.29 -8.71
C LEU A 49 -8.88 -0.03 -7.93
N HIS A 50 -9.79 0.95 -7.88
CA HIS A 50 -9.60 2.19 -7.13
C HIS A 50 -9.42 1.93 -5.64
N PHE A 51 -10.18 0.99 -5.07
CA PHE A 51 -10.06 0.59 -3.69
C PHE A 51 -8.69 -0.03 -3.39
N CYS A 52 -8.21 -0.95 -4.24
CA CYS A 52 -6.87 -1.52 -4.15
C CYS A 52 -5.76 -0.47 -4.27
N MET A 53 -5.90 0.49 -5.19
CA MET A 53 -4.95 1.59 -5.36
C MET A 53 -4.91 2.50 -4.13
N MET A 54 -6.06 2.85 -3.57
CA MET A 54 -6.16 3.63 -2.34
C MET A 54 -5.51 2.89 -1.15
N ALA A 55 -5.82 1.60 -0.96
CA ALA A 55 -5.22 0.80 0.10
C ALA A 55 -3.68 0.74 -0.03
N SER A 56 -3.17 0.62 -1.25
CA SER A 56 -1.73 0.64 -1.54
C SER A 56 -1.10 1.99 -1.19
N SER A 57 -1.74 3.10 -1.60
CA SER A 57 -1.29 4.46 -1.29
C SER A 57 -1.27 4.72 0.22
N LEU A 58 -2.32 4.35 0.94
CA LEU A 58 -2.39 4.50 2.39
C LEU A 58 -1.30 3.68 3.10
N THR A 59 -1.01 2.48 2.61
CA THR A 59 0.07 1.64 3.13
C THR A 59 1.44 2.32 2.97
N TRP A 60 1.70 2.94 1.82
CA TRP A 60 2.94 3.69 1.59
C TRP A 60 3.01 5.01 2.37
N MET A 61 1.90 5.74 2.49
CA MET A 61 1.83 6.94 3.35
C MET A 61 2.12 6.60 4.83
N TYR A 62 1.65 5.44 5.29
CA TYR A 62 1.98 4.92 6.60
C TYR A 62 3.47 4.56 6.70
N ALA A 63 4.02 3.85 5.71
CA ALA A 63 5.43 3.49 5.66
C ALA A 63 6.35 4.72 5.74
N SER A 64 6.04 5.78 4.99
CA SER A 64 6.81 7.04 4.98
C SER A 64 6.83 7.77 6.32
N GLN A 65 5.88 7.47 7.22
CA GLN A 65 5.82 8.05 8.56
C GLN A 65 6.54 7.20 9.61
N LEU A 66 6.98 5.99 9.26
CA LEU A 66 7.72 5.14 10.20
C LEU A 66 9.13 5.69 10.44
N ALA A 67 9.46 5.95 11.71
CA ALA A 67 10.79 6.41 12.11
C ALA A 67 11.90 5.40 11.78
N LYS A 68 11.56 4.12 11.61
CA LYS A 68 12.48 3.05 11.24
C LYS A 68 11.83 2.10 10.25
N ALA A 69 12.60 1.74 9.23
CA ALA A 69 12.25 0.71 8.26
C ALA A 69 11.77 -0.58 8.96
N PRO A 70 10.70 -1.23 8.45
CA PRO A 70 10.25 -2.53 8.94
C PRO A 70 11.38 -3.57 8.92
N ASN A 71 11.42 -4.46 9.92
CA ASN A 71 12.33 -5.60 9.87
C ASN A 71 11.97 -6.49 8.69
N ARG A 72 12.94 -6.75 7.79
CA ARG A 72 12.72 -7.58 6.61
C ARG A 72 12.57 -9.05 6.96
N ARG A 73 11.58 -9.73 6.35
CA ARG A 73 11.48 -11.20 6.44
C ARG A 73 12.65 -11.91 5.74
N TYR A 74 13.11 -11.35 4.63
CA TYR A 74 14.25 -11.84 3.86
C TYR A 74 15.29 -10.71 3.73
N ALA A 75 16.13 -10.58 4.75
CA ALA A 75 17.17 -9.55 4.78
C ALA A 75 18.29 -9.92 3.79
N VAL A 76 18.50 -9.06 2.78
CA VAL A 76 19.68 -9.10 1.92
C VAL A 76 20.63 -8.01 2.40
N THR A 77 21.85 -8.40 2.77
CA THR A 77 22.92 -7.50 3.22
C THR A 77 23.13 -6.35 2.22
N GLY A 78 23.28 -5.12 2.74
CA GLY A 78 23.57 -3.93 1.93
C GLY A 78 22.38 -3.18 1.33
N ARG A 79 21.14 -3.67 1.41
CA ARG A 79 19.96 -2.92 0.92
C ARG A 79 19.21 -2.23 2.07
N ARG A 80 19.02 -0.91 1.95
CA ARG A 80 18.31 -0.05 2.91
C ARG A 80 16.85 0.28 2.51
N HIS A 81 16.35 -0.28 1.41
CA HIS A 81 15.02 0.05 0.92
C HIS A 81 13.92 -0.77 1.61
N ASP A 82 12.80 -0.09 1.87
CA ASP A 82 11.57 -0.69 2.38
C ASP A 82 10.89 -1.54 1.30
N ALA A 83 10.30 -2.66 1.73
CA ALA A 83 9.47 -3.50 0.88
C ALA A 83 8.02 -3.41 1.35
N PHE A 84 7.10 -3.26 0.40
CA PHE A 84 5.66 -3.17 0.69
C PHE A 84 5.15 -4.35 1.52
N SER A 85 5.64 -5.56 1.20
CA SER A 85 5.28 -6.78 1.92
C SER A 85 5.62 -6.73 3.42
N ASP A 86 6.70 -6.05 3.80
CA ASP A 86 7.08 -5.89 5.20
C ASP A 86 6.18 -4.87 5.91
N VAL A 87 5.82 -3.77 5.24
CA VAL A 87 4.85 -2.78 5.76
C VAL A 87 3.47 -3.42 5.92
N ARG A 88 2.99 -4.12 4.90
CA ARG A 88 1.72 -4.87 4.94
C ARG A 88 1.70 -5.86 6.10
N ARG A 89 2.81 -6.57 6.34
CA ARG A 89 2.95 -7.49 7.46
C ARG A 89 2.89 -6.78 8.81
N LEU A 90 3.48 -5.60 8.95
CA LEU A 90 3.34 -4.79 10.17
C LEU A 90 1.88 -4.39 10.41
N VAL A 91 1.20 -3.89 9.38
CA VAL A 91 -0.23 -3.51 9.47
C VAL A 91 -1.08 -4.73 9.84
N ALA A 92 -0.88 -5.87 9.17
CA ALA A 92 -1.60 -7.09 9.47
C ALA A 92 -1.34 -7.58 10.91
N LYS A 93 -0.08 -7.51 11.38
CA LYS A 93 0.25 -7.86 12.77
C LYS A 93 -0.45 -6.95 13.76
N ALA A 94 -0.49 -5.64 13.51
CA ALA A 94 -1.21 -4.69 14.35
C ALA A 94 -2.71 -4.97 14.37
N ALA A 95 -3.31 -5.27 13.21
CA ALA A 95 -4.73 -5.60 13.09
C ALA A 95 -5.13 -6.91 13.81
N LEU A 96 -4.21 -7.88 13.87
CA LEU A 96 -4.40 -9.16 14.55
C LEU A 96 -4.03 -9.12 16.05
N ASP A 97 -3.50 -8.01 16.55
CA ASP A 97 -3.14 -7.87 17.96
C ASP A 97 -4.43 -7.79 18.81
N ASN A 98 -4.47 -8.55 19.92
CA ASN A 98 -5.63 -8.57 20.82
C ASN A 98 -5.93 -7.18 21.42
N ASN A 99 -4.95 -6.28 21.44
CA ASN A 99 -5.10 -4.89 21.90
C ASN A 99 -5.62 -3.95 20.80
N TYR A 100 -5.77 -4.40 19.55
CA TYR A 100 -6.26 -3.57 18.45
C TYR A 100 -7.63 -2.96 18.79
N GLY A 101 -8.55 -3.78 19.30
CA GLY A 101 -9.88 -3.31 19.75
C GLY A 101 -9.86 -2.42 21.00
N ILE A 102 -8.74 -2.33 21.72
CA ILE A 102 -8.57 -1.45 22.88
C ILE A 102 -8.04 -0.07 22.43
N LEU A 103 -7.15 -0.06 21.43
CA LEU A 103 -6.61 1.17 20.83
C LEU A 103 -7.67 1.95 20.04
N PHE A 104 -8.59 1.24 19.40
CA PHE A 104 -9.81 1.83 18.84
C PHE A 104 -10.92 1.71 19.88
N LEU A 105 -11.08 2.74 20.72
CA LEU A 105 -12.19 2.84 21.67
C LEU A 105 -13.50 2.40 20.97
N VAL A 106 -14.21 1.47 21.62
CA VAL A 106 -15.55 0.94 21.26
C VAL A 106 -16.28 1.93 20.37
N PRO A 107 -16.79 1.53 19.18
CA PRO A 107 -17.43 2.45 18.26
C PRO A 107 -18.54 3.21 18.98
N ARG A 108 -18.23 4.43 19.45
CA ARG A 108 -19.25 5.42 19.70
C ARG A 108 -19.88 5.58 18.33
N LYS A 109 -21.19 5.28 18.20
CA LYS A 109 -21.95 5.57 16.99
C LYS A 109 -21.53 6.95 16.52
N SER A 110 -20.62 7.03 15.55
CA SER A 110 -20.29 8.30 14.97
C SER A 110 -21.56 8.64 14.20
N VAL A 111 -22.03 9.87 14.33
CA VAL A 111 -23.19 10.34 13.55
C VAL A 111 -22.88 10.27 12.04
N VAL A 112 -21.62 10.02 11.67
CA VAL A 112 -21.10 10.01 10.31
C VAL A 112 -20.45 8.64 10.01
N ASN A 113 -21.29 7.63 9.76
CA ASN A 113 -20.86 6.34 9.17
C ASN A 113 -20.40 6.47 7.69
N TYR A 114 -20.33 7.70 7.18
CA TYR A 114 -20.17 8.01 5.76
C TYR A 114 -18.94 7.38 5.11
N PRO A 115 -17.71 7.43 5.69
CA PRO A 115 -16.54 6.92 4.99
C PRO A 115 -16.52 5.39 4.92
N VAL A 116 -16.87 4.67 5.99
CA VAL A 116 -16.89 3.20 5.98
C VAL A 116 -18.00 2.67 5.06
N ASP A 117 -19.20 3.26 5.12
CA ASP A 117 -20.29 2.88 4.23
C ASP A 117 -19.94 3.17 2.75
N THR A 118 -19.30 4.30 2.48
CA THR A 118 -18.80 4.63 1.13
C THR A 118 -17.74 3.63 0.67
N LEU A 119 -16.79 3.25 1.54
CA LEU A 119 -15.78 2.23 1.22
C LEU A 119 -16.40 0.86 0.93
N LEU A 120 -17.40 0.45 1.71
CA LEU A 120 -18.11 -0.82 1.49
C LEU A 120 -18.90 -0.80 0.16
N ARG A 121 -19.50 0.33 -0.21
CA ARG A 121 -20.16 0.51 -1.52
C ARG A 121 -19.18 0.49 -2.68
N MET A 122 -17.93 0.90 -2.48
CA MET A 122 -16.89 0.80 -3.51
C MET A 122 -16.41 -0.65 -3.70
N ALA A 123 -16.54 -1.52 -2.70
CA ALA A 123 -16.13 -2.93 -2.82
C ALA A 123 -17.21 -3.83 -3.46
N ALA A 124 -18.44 -3.34 -3.61
CA ALA A 124 -19.60 -4.10 -4.11
C ALA A 124 -19.79 -4.00 -5.63
#